data_AF-A0A0B5GTA9-F1
#
_entry.id   AF-A0A0B5GTA9-F1
#
_cell.length_a   1.000
_cell.length_b   1.000
_cell.length_c   1.000
_cell.angle_alpha   90.00
_cell.angle_beta   90.00
_cell.angle_gamma   90.00
#
_symmetry.space_group_name_H-M   'P 1'
#
loop_
_entity.id
_entity.type
_entity.pdbx_description
1 polymer ?
#
loop_
_entity_poly.entity_id
_entity_poly.type
_entity_poly.pdbx_seq_one_letter_code
_entity_poly.pdbx_strand_id
1 'polypeptide(L)'
;MAMIATLLEASLKFTLAMGVRATLVVLAPFFLYVITGISAILLGWPALSYPVFSLEADPFFVSGGALMGLFMLQSSGSFVLYQMLVGIEDDKSQLAILFGFISLGCSGAVLRVTLPQAIQFFLILI
;
A
#
# COMPACT_ATOMS: atom_id res chain seq x y z
N MET A 1 14.90 17.25 24.81
CA MET A 1 15.13 16.21 23.78
C MET A 1 14.38 14.91 24.08
N ALA A 2 14.44 14.36 25.29
CA ALA A 2 13.75 13.09 25.63
C ALA A 2 12.23 13.08 25.33
N MET A 3 11.53 14.18 25.59
CA MET A 3 10.09 14.31 25.28
C MET A 3 9.79 14.28 23.77
N ILE A 4 10.69 14.79 22.93
CA ILE A 4 10.50 14.81 21.47
C ILE A 4 10.72 13.40 20.90
N ALA A 5 11.76 12.71 21.37
CA ALA A 5 12.06 11.35 20.94
C ALA A 5 10.94 10.36 21.32
N THR A 6 10.39 10.47 22.53
CA THR A 6 9.27 9.62 22.99
C THR A 6 7.98 9.90 22.23
N LEU A 7 7.68 11.17 21.91
CA LEU A 7 6.52 11.52 21.09
C LEU A 7 6.66 11.01 19.65
N LEU A 8 7.87 11.11 19.08
CA LEU A 8 8.18 10.59 17.74
C LEU A 8 8.06 9.06 17.69
N GLU A 9 8.57 8.37 18.72
CA GLU A 9 8.45 6.93 18.81
C GLU A 9 6.98 6.48 18.89
N ALA A 10 6.18 7.15 19.72
CA ALA A 10 4.75 6.86 19.85
C ALA A 10 3.99 7.12 18.55
N SER A 11 4.29 8.21 17.84
CA SER A 11 3.64 8.52 16.57
C SER A 11 4.02 7.55 15.45
N LEU A 12 5.28 7.11 15.39
CA LEU A 12 5.74 6.09 14.44
C LEU A 12 5.08 4.73 14.69
N LYS A 13 5.00 4.29 15.95
CA LYS A 13 4.29 3.06 16.33
C LYS A 13 2.81 3.13 15.98
N PHE A 14 2.17 4.28 16.26
CA PHE A 14 0.76 4.50 15.93
C PHE A 14 0.53 4.45 14.41
N THR A 15 1.35 5.17 13.65
CA THR A 15 1.27 5.26 12.19
C THR A 15 1.52 3.89 11.54
N LEU A 16 2.49 3.14 12.05
CA LEU A 16 2.74 1.76 11.65
C LEU A 16 1.52 0.87 11.89
N ALA A 17 0.97 0.87 13.11
CA ALA A 17 -0.18 0.05 13.46
C ALA A 17 -1.42 0.39 12.63
N MET A 18 -1.67 1.68 12.41
CA MET A 18 -2.77 2.15 11.57
C MET A 18 -2.56 1.77 10.10
N GLY A 19 -1.35 1.95 9.56
CA GLY A 19 -1.01 1.59 8.18
C GLY A 19 -1.16 0.08 7.92
N VAL A 20 -0.70 -0.77 8.84
CA VAL A 20 -0.88 -2.23 8.74
C VAL A 20 -2.37 -2.60 8.77
N ARG A 21 -3.14 -2.04 9.70
CA ARG A 21 -4.59 -2.31 9.79
C ARG A 21 -5.32 -1.86 8.52
N ALA A 22 -5.05 -0.66 8.04
CA ALA A 22 -5.65 -0.13 6.82
C ALA A 22 -5.28 -0.99 5.60
N THR A 23 -4.02 -1.43 5.51
CA THR A 23 -3.56 -2.36 4.47
C THR A 23 -4.37 -3.65 4.49
N LEU A 24 -4.57 -4.28 5.67
CA LEU A 24 -5.37 -5.51 5.79
C LEU A 24 -6.84 -5.30 5.38
N VAL A 25 -7.43 -4.16 5.75
CA VAL A 25 -8.82 -3.83 5.39
C VAL A 25 -8.97 -3.63 3.89
N VAL A 26 -8.00 -3.00 3.21
CA VAL A 26 -8.03 -2.81 1.75
C VAL A 26 -7.65 -4.09 1.01
N LEU A 27 -6.79 -4.93 1.59
CA LEU A 27 -6.32 -6.17 0.98
C LEU A 27 -7.45 -7.15 0.72
N ALA A 28 -8.37 -7.35 1.66
CA ALA A 28 -9.46 -8.29 1.49
C ALA A 28 -10.35 -7.98 0.25
N PRO A 29 -10.94 -6.78 0.09
CA PRO A 29 -11.76 -6.45 -1.08
C PRO A 29 -10.92 -6.37 -2.36
N PHE A 30 -9.69 -5.86 -2.30
CA PHE A 30 -8.83 -5.76 -3.48
C PHE A 30 -8.39 -7.14 -3.99
N PHE A 31 -8.08 -8.06 -3.08
CA PHE A 31 -7.72 -9.42 -3.44
C PHE A 31 -8.91 -10.19 -4.01
N LEU A 32 -10.11 -10.01 -3.43
CA LEU A 32 -11.34 -10.55 -3.99
C LEU A 32 -11.57 -10.01 -5.41
N TYR A 33 -11.41 -8.70 -5.62
CA TYR A 33 -11.47 -8.09 -6.95
C TYR A 33 -10.52 -8.75 -7.94
N VAL A 34 -9.24 -8.91 -7.57
CA VAL A 34 -8.23 -9.55 -8.42
C VAL A 34 -8.58 -11.00 -8.74
N ILE A 35 -9.01 -11.79 -7.76
CA ILE A 35 -9.43 -13.18 -8.00
C ILE A 35 -10.62 -13.22 -8.97
N THR A 36 -11.66 -12.43 -8.70
CA THR A 36 -12.86 -12.41 -9.55
C THR A 36 -12.54 -11.96 -10.97
N GLY A 37 -11.68 -10.96 -11.16
CA GLY A 37 -11.23 -10.51 -12.47
C GLY A 37 -10.43 -11.56 -13.22
N ILE A 38 -9.49 -12.24 -12.55
CA ILE A 38 -8.72 -13.34 -13.16
C ILE A 38 -9.66 -14.50 -13.56
N SER A 39 -10.57 -14.90 -12.67
CA SER A 39 -11.55 -15.94 -12.97
C SER A 39 -12.45 -15.57 -14.15
N ALA A 40 -12.93 -14.32 -14.21
CA ALA A 40 -13.75 -13.82 -15.30
C ALA A 40 -13.02 -13.88 -16.65
N ILE A 41 -11.76 -13.47 -16.68
CA ILE A 41 -10.92 -13.50 -17.89
C ILE A 41 -10.67 -14.95 -18.33
N LEU A 42 -10.30 -15.84 -17.40
CA LEU A 42 -9.99 -17.24 -17.71
C LEU A 42 -11.21 -18.04 -18.18
N LEU A 43 -12.39 -17.77 -17.61
CA LEU A 43 -13.65 -18.40 -18.00
C LEU A 43 -14.24 -17.79 -19.28
N GLY A 44 -13.58 -16.78 -19.86
CA GLY A 44 -14.00 -16.14 -21.10
C GLY A 44 -15.35 -15.43 -20.96
N TRP A 45 -15.63 -14.81 -19.81
CA TRP A 45 -16.93 -14.20 -19.56
C TRP A 45 -17.17 -13.07 -20.58
N PRO A 46 -18.17 -13.18 -21.46
CA PRO A 46 -18.27 -12.33 -22.65
C PRO A 46 -18.83 -10.92 -22.38
N ALA A 47 -19.01 -10.53 -21.11
CA ALA A 47 -19.74 -9.33 -20.71
C ALA A 47 -18.95 -8.41 -19.74
N LEU A 48 -17.63 -8.37 -19.85
CA LEU A 48 -16.84 -7.36 -19.13
C LEU A 48 -17.11 -5.98 -19.76
N SER A 49 -17.76 -5.08 -19.02
CA SER A 49 -18.15 -3.75 -19.51
C SER A 49 -16.97 -2.83 -19.82
N TYR A 50 -15.79 -3.15 -19.30
CA TYR A 50 -14.53 -2.42 -19.49
C TYR A 50 -13.35 -3.39 -19.31
N PRO A 51 -12.14 -3.06 -19.80
CA PRO A 51 -10.99 -3.95 -19.68
C PRO A 51 -10.48 -3.98 -18.22
N VAL A 52 -10.78 -5.08 -17.53
CA VAL A 52 -10.37 -5.35 -16.15
C VAL A 52 -8.84 -5.39 -16.05
N PHE A 53 -8.29 -4.83 -14.97
CA PHE A 53 -6.85 -4.62 -14.71
C PHE A 53 -6.18 -3.59 -15.62
N SER A 54 -6.93 -2.84 -16.42
CA SER A 54 -6.38 -1.72 -17.18
C SER A 54 -5.99 -0.56 -16.28
N LEU A 55 -4.76 -0.07 -16.40
CA LEU A 55 -4.32 1.14 -15.68
C LEU A 55 -5.05 2.42 -16.14
N GLU A 56 -5.71 2.39 -17.30
CA GLU A 56 -6.36 3.57 -17.89
C GLU A 56 -7.89 3.53 -17.80
N ALA A 57 -8.48 2.34 -17.73
CA ALA A 57 -9.93 2.16 -17.86
C ALA A 57 -10.58 1.49 -16.65
N ASP A 58 -9.79 0.97 -15.70
CA ASP A 58 -10.31 0.28 -14.53
C ASP A 58 -10.13 1.10 -13.24
N PRO A 59 -11.15 1.87 -12.83
CA PRO A 59 -11.07 2.72 -11.65
C PRO A 59 -10.89 1.90 -10.36
N PHE A 60 -11.47 0.70 -10.27
CA PHE A 60 -11.37 -0.13 -9.07
C PHE A 60 -9.96 -0.69 -8.91
N PHE A 61 -9.34 -1.14 -9.99
CA PHE A 61 -7.97 -1.62 -9.97
C PHE A 61 -6.98 -0.51 -9.59
N VAL A 62 -7.10 0.64 -10.24
CA VAL A 62 -6.19 1.77 -10.05
C VAL A 62 -6.36 2.40 -8.66
N SER A 63 -7.59 2.65 -8.21
CA SER A 63 -7.84 3.20 -6.87
C SER A 63 -7.47 2.20 -5.76
N GLY A 64 -7.76 0.91 -5.96
CA GLY A 64 -7.38 -0.14 -5.02
C GLY A 64 -5.85 -0.29 -4.91
N GLY A 65 -5.15 -0.28 -6.04
CA GLY A 65 -3.69 -0.28 -6.09
C GLY A 65 -3.07 0.96 -5.43
N ALA A 66 -3.64 2.14 -5.66
CA ALA A 66 -3.18 3.38 -5.05
C ALA A 66 -3.38 3.38 -3.52
N LEU A 67 -4.52 2.93 -3.02
CA LEU A 67 -4.78 2.80 -1.58
C LEU A 67 -3.85 1.78 -0.93
N MET A 68 -3.63 0.63 -1.58
CA MET A 68 -2.69 -0.38 -1.11
C MET A 68 -1.27 0.18 -1.03
N GLY A 69 -0.82 0.83 -2.11
CA GLY A 69 0.49 1.47 -2.17
C GLY A 69 0.64 2.54 -1.09
N LEU A 70 -0.40 3.34 -0.83
CA LEU A 70 -0.40 4.38 0.21
C LEU A 70 -0.23 3.80 1.61
N PHE A 71 -1.05 2.82 1.99
CA PHE A 71 -0.98 2.24 3.32
C PHE A 71 0.28 1.39 3.53
N MET A 72 0.73 0.68 2.49
CA MET A 72 2.00 -0.04 2.54
C MET A 72 3.17 0.94 2.67
N LEU A 73 3.22 2.01 1.88
CA LEU A 73 4.27 3.02 1.96
C LEU A 73 4.32 3.67 3.34
N GLN A 74 3.16 4.04 3.89
CA GLN A 74 3.04 4.62 5.22
C GLN A 74 3.55 3.66 6.30
N SER A 75 3.16 2.38 6.23
CA SER A 75 3.57 1.35 7.20
C SER A 75 5.08 1.07 7.10
N SER A 76 5.61 0.80 5.90
CA SER A 76 7.03 0.51 5.71
C SER A 76 7.92 1.71 6.01
N GLY A 77 7.48 2.94 5.68
CA GLY A 77 8.19 4.16 6.03
C GLY A 77 8.26 4.37 7.53
N SER A 78 7.13 4.20 8.22
CA SER A 78 7.08 4.30 9.69
C SER A 78 7.95 3.24 10.37
N PHE A 79 7.98 2.03 9.83
CA PHE A 79 8.84 0.94 10.32
C PHE A 79 10.32 1.26 10.17
N VAL A 80 10.75 1.69 8.98
CA VAL A 80 12.16 2.03 8.73
C VAL A 80 12.60 3.21 9.61
N LEU A 81 11.78 4.26 9.72
CA LEU A 81 12.07 5.41 10.58
C LEU A 81 12.12 5.04 12.06
N TYR A 82 11.24 4.14 12.52
CA TYR A 82 11.25 3.62 13.89
C TYR A 82 12.55 2.88 14.20
N GLN A 83 13.00 2.02 13.28
CA GLN A 83 14.24 1.27 13.45
C GLN A 83 15.49 2.17 13.41
N MET A 84 15.47 3.24 12.61
CA MET A 84 16.52 4.27 12.63
C MET A 84 16.57 5.03 13.96
N LEU A 85 15.41 5.22 14.62
CA LEU A 85 15.32 5.96 15.89
C LEU A 85 15.78 5.13 17.09
N VAL A 86 15.38 3.85 17.15
CA VAL A 86 15.67 2.96 18.29
C VAL A 86 17.04 2.28 18.16
N GLY A 87 17.58 2.18 16.95
CA GLY A 87 18.85 1.50 16.69
C GLY A 87 18.66 0.00 16.43
N ILE A 88 19.67 -0.60 15.82
CA ILE A 88 19.66 -2.02 15.41
C ILE A 88 20.54 -2.81 16.38
N GLU A 89 19.92 -3.67 17.20
CA GLU A 89 20.65 -4.48 18.18
C GLU A 89 20.89 -5.92 17.73
N ASP A 90 20.06 -6.45 16.81
CA ASP A 90 20.05 -7.87 16.40
C ASP A 90 20.13 -8.07 14.88
N ASP A 91 20.73 -9.18 14.43
CA ASP A 91 20.80 -9.60 13.01
C ASP A 91 19.40 -9.79 12.39
N LYS A 92 18.43 -10.24 13.19
CA LYS A 92 17.02 -10.35 12.76
C LYS A 92 16.41 -8.98 12.44
N SER A 93 16.82 -7.94 13.16
CA SER A 93 16.38 -6.57 12.93
C SER A 93 16.97 -6.01 11.63
N GLN A 94 18.19 -6.40 11.25
CA GLN A 94 18.78 -6.01 9.95
C GLN A 94 17.98 -6.55 8.76
N LEU A 95 17.59 -7.83 8.80
CA LEU A 95 16.75 -8.42 7.76
C LEU A 95 15.39 -7.75 7.68
N ALA A 96 14.75 -7.49 8.82
CA ALA A 96 13.46 -6.80 8.85
C ALA A 96 13.54 -5.40 8.22
N ILE A 97 14.62 -4.65 8.48
CA ILE A 97 14.85 -3.32 7.90
C ILE A 97 15.07 -3.40 6.39
N LEU A 98 15.83 -4.39 5.91
CA LEU A 98 16.02 -4.63 4.48
C LEU A 98 14.66 -4.87 3.78
N PHE A 99 13.83 -5.75 4.34
CA PHE A 99 12.47 -5.96 3.84
C PHE A 99 11.61 -4.69 3.94
N GLY A 100 11.80 -3.88 4.98
CA GLY A 100 11.18 -2.57 5.13
C GLY A 100 11.52 -1.63 3.97
N PHE A 101 12.79 -1.53 3.58
CA PHE A 101 13.22 -0.73 2.42
C PHE A 101 12.70 -1.27 1.09
N ILE A 102 12.72 -2.59 0.90
CA ILE A 102 12.15 -3.23 -0.31
C ILE A 102 10.65 -2.92 -0.40
N SER A 103 9.92 -3.07 0.70
CA SER A 103 8.49 -2.74 0.78
C SER A 103 8.24 -1.27 0.50
N LEU A 104 9.08 -0.37 1.01
CA LEU A 104 8.99 1.07 0.76
C LEU A 104 9.20 1.41 -0.72
N GLY A 105 10.21 0.81 -1.37
CA GLY A 105 10.47 1.00 -2.80
C GLY A 105 9.33 0.46 -3.67
N CYS A 106 8.85 -0.76 -3.37
CA CYS A 106 7.75 -1.39 -4.11
C CYS A 106 6.44 -0.60 -3.99
N SER A 107 6.05 -0.24 -2.77
CA SER A 107 4.85 0.56 -2.52
C SER A 107 4.91 1.95 -3.17
N GLY A 108 6.08 2.60 -3.16
CA GLY A 108 6.32 3.84 -3.87
C GLY A 108 6.18 3.69 -5.39
N ALA A 109 6.67 2.58 -5.96
CA ALA A 109 6.49 2.28 -7.38
C ALA A 109 5.03 2.06 -7.76
N VAL A 110 4.28 1.29 -6.94
CA VAL A 110 2.84 1.06 -7.14
C VAL A 110 2.09 2.38 -7.12
N LEU A 111 2.34 3.23 -6.11
CA LEU A 111 1.75 4.57 -6.03
C LEU A 111 2.08 5.42 -7.25
N ARG A 112 3.34 5.44 -7.69
CA ARG A 112 3.75 6.23 -8.85
C ARG A 112 2.97 5.86 -10.12
N VAL A 113 2.62 4.59 -10.28
CA VAL A 113 1.90 4.08 -11.45
C VAL A 113 0.38 4.25 -11.34
N THR A 114 -0.17 4.16 -10.13
CA THR A 114 -1.64 4.10 -9.90
C THR A 114 -2.24 5.41 -9.43
N LEU A 115 -1.47 6.23 -8.70
CA LEU A 115 -1.99 7.46 -8.08
C LEU A 115 -2.46 8.52 -9.10
N PRO A 116 -1.74 8.82 -10.20
CA PRO A 116 -2.18 9.85 -11.14
C PRO A 116 -3.56 9.55 -11.74
N GLN A 117 -3.78 8.30 -12.14
CA GLN A 117 -5.01 7.82 -12.75
C GLN A 117 -6.12 7.70 -11.70
N ALA A 118 -5.81 7.26 -10.48
CA ALA A 118 -6.78 7.26 -9.38
C ALA A 118 -7.31 8.68 -9.12
N ILE A 119 -6.43 9.68 -9.09
CA ILE A 119 -6.82 11.09 -8.91
C ILE A 119 -7.70 11.56 -10.05
N GLN A 120 -7.37 11.24 -11.30
CA GLN A 120 -8.19 11.60 -12.46
C GLN A 120 -9.62 11.04 -12.34
N PHE A 121 -9.77 9.77 -11.98
CA PHE A 121 -11.09 9.18 -11.77
C PHE A 121 -11.87 9.85 -10.63
N PHE A 122 -11.21 10.19 -9.52
CA PHE A 122 -11.85 10.92 -8.43
C PHE A 122 -12.30 12.33 -8.84
N LEU A 123 -11.48 13.04 -9.64
CA LEU A 123 -11.82 14.39 -10.11
C LEU A 123 -12.95 14.40 -11.14
N ILE A 124 -13.08 13.35 -11.97
CA ILE A 124 -14.18 13.23 -12.93
C ILE A 124 -15.52 12.93 -12.24
N LEU A 125 -15.47 12.35 -11.04
CA LEU A 125 -16.66 11.96 -10.27
C LEU A 125 -17.30 13.12 -9.47
N ILE A 126 -16.57 14.23 -9.27
CA ILE A 126 -16.98 15.42 -8.49
C ILE A 126 -17.48 16.51 -9.44
#